data_AF-Q1GAR5-F1
#
_entry.id   AF-Q1GAR5-F1
#
_cell.length_a   1.000
_cell.length_b   1.000
_cell.length_c   1.000
_cell.angle_alpha   90.00
_cell.angle_beta   90.00
_cell.angle_gamma   90.00
#
_symmetry.space_group_name_H-M   'P 1'
#
loop_
_entity.id
_entity.type
_entity.pdbx_description
1 polymer ?
#
loop_
_entity_poly.entity_id
_entity_poly.type
_entity_poly.pdbx_seq_one_letter_code
_entity_poly.pdbx_strand_id
1 'polypeptide(L)' 'MIYKVLYQKDKIVNPRRETTQTLYMEADNIVQARALVEQNTPYNIELIQELTGNSLKYEQEHADFKLTAFGQTNSED' A
#
# COMPACT_ATOMS: atom_id res chain seq x y z
N MET A 1 8.57 5.73 -6.95
CA MET A 1 9.03 4.45 -6.33
C MET A 1 7.84 3.53 -6.15
N ILE A 2 8.05 2.21 -6.12
CA ILE A 2 6.97 1.23 -5.89
C ILE A 2 6.98 0.79 -4.43
N TYR A 3 5.81 0.82 -3.81
CA TYR A 3 5.60 0.42 -2.43
C TYR A 3 4.66 -0.76 -2.34
N LYS A 4 4.99 -1.69 -1.44
CA LYS A 4 4.09 -2.73 -0.93
C LYS A 4 3.47 -2.23 0.37
N VAL A 5 2.15 -2.24 0.44
CA VAL A 5 1.40 -1.84 1.63
C VAL A 5 0.69 -3.07 2.18
N LEU A 6 1.06 -3.47 3.40
CA LEU A 6 0.34 -4.46 4.18
C LEU A 6 -0.72 -3.75 5.02
N TYR A 7 -1.96 -4.20 4.95
CA TYR A 7 -3.07 -3.55 5.63
C TYR A 7 -4.17 -4.53 6.05
N GLN A 8 -4.96 -4.10 7.04
CA GLN A 8 -6.24 -4.72 7.38
C GLN A 8 -7.38 -3.83 6.88
N LYS A 9 -8.48 -4.44 6.42
CA LYS A 9 -9.65 -3.69 5.91
C LYS A 9 -10.36 -2.86 6.98
N ASP A 10 -10.28 -3.29 8.24
CA ASP A 10 -11.02 -2.71 9.36
C ASP A 10 -10.06 -2.34 10.50
N LYS A 11 -10.30 -1.19 11.13
CA LYS A 11 -9.52 -0.66 12.27
C LYS A 11 -10.07 -1.12 13.64
N ILE A 12 -11.30 -1.64 13.67
CA ILE A 12 -12.05 -2.00 14.88
C ILE A 12 -11.71 -3.42 15.34
N VAL A 13 -11.42 -4.33 14.39
CA VAL A 13 -11.10 -5.73 14.71
C VAL A 13 -9.61 -5.85 15.04
N ASN A 14 -9.28 -6.64 16.07
CA ASN A 14 -7.89 -6.96 16.38
C ASN A 14 -7.19 -7.52 15.13
N PRO A 15 -6.01 -6.97 14.74
CA PRO A 15 -5.32 -7.39 13.55
C PRO A 15 -4.91 -8.86 13.66
N ARG A 16 -5.18 -9.63 12.61
CA ARG A 16 -4.78 -11.04 12.50
C ARG A 16 -3.95 -11.23 11.24
N ARG A 17 -2.94 -12.09 11.33
CA ARG A 17 -2.05 -12.34 10.20
C ARG A 17 -2.81 -12.89 9.00
N GLU A 18 -3.82 -13.72 9.22
CA GLU A 18 -4.61 -14.34 8.14
C GLU A 18 -5.51 -13.34 7.39
N THR A 19 -5.81 -12.19 7.99
CA THR A 19 -6.66 -11.15 7.38
C THR A 19 -5.85 -10.03 6.73
N THR A 20 -4.52 -10.08 6.84
CA THR A 20 -3.61 -9.12 6.21
C THR A 20 -3.76 -9.15 4.71
N GLN A 21 -3.92 -7.99 4.11
CA GLN A 21 -3.97 -7.79 2.67
C GLN A 21 -2.77 -7.00 2.19
N THR A 22 -2.53 -7.09 0.89
CA THR A 22 -1.45 -6.38 0.22
C THR A 22 -2.03 -5.56 -0.92
N LEU A 23 -1.57 -4.32 -1.05
CA LEU A 23 -1.67 -3.56 -2.28
C LEU A 23 -0.30 -3.05 -2.69
N TYR A 24 -0.13 -2.77 -3.98
CA TYR A 24 1.07 -2.17 -4.53
C TYR A 24 0.73 -0.81 -5.11
N MET A 25 1.61 0.18 -4.98
CA MET A 25 1.35 1.51 -5.50
C MET A 25 2.63 2.27 -5.85
N GLU A 26 2.51 3.26 -6.70
CA GLU A 26 3.57 4.23 -6.96
C GLU A 26 3.42 5.46 -6.06
N ALA A 27 4.54 5.95 -5.53
CA ALA A 27 4.64 7.21 -4.81
C ALA A 27 6.09 7.75 -4.85
N ASP A 28 6.25 9.04 -4.63
CA ASP A 28 7.51 9.78 -4.57
C ASP A 28 8.30 9.50 -3.31
N ASN A 29 7.65 9.06 -2.23
CA ASN A 29 8.26 8.63 -0.98
C ASN A 29 7.24 7.89 -0.08
N ILE A 30 7.73 7.28 1.01
CA ILE A 30 6.90 6.52 1.95
C ILE A 30 5.82 7.37 2.65
N VAL A 31 6.08 8.67 2.87
CA VAL A 31 5.11 9.58 3.51
C VAL A 31 3.93 9.81 2.57
N GLN A 32 4.19 10.07 1.30
CA GLN A 32 3.14 10.21 0.29
C GLN A 32 2.40 8.88 0.06
N ALA A 33 3.10 7.75 0.04
CA ALA A 33 2.46 6.43 -0.06
C ALA A 33 1.45 6.21 1.09
N ARG A 34 1.86 6.50 2.33
CA ARG A 34 0.98 6.45 3.50
C ARG A 34 -0.22 7.38 3.35
N ALA A 35 0.03 8.65 3.03
CA ALA A 35 -1.01 9.66 2.90
C ALA A 35 -2.06 9.28 1.85
N LEU A 36 -1.64 8.81 0.68
CA LEU A 36 -2.54 8.36 -0.38
C LEU A 36 -3.45 7.21 0.07
N VAL A 37 -2.91 6.21 0.77
CA VAL A 37 -3.73 5.09 1.30
C VAL A 37 -4.70 5.59 2.37
N GLU A 38 -4.25 6.40 3.32
CA GLU A 38 -5.08 6.89 4.42
C GLU A 38 -6.20 7.83 3.94
N GLN A 39 -5.96 8.62 2.88
CA GLN A 39 -6.95 9.53 2.31
C GLN A 39 -7.98 8.82 1.44
N ASN A 40 -7.61 7.71 0.79
CA ASN A 40 -8.48 7.03 -0.18
C ASN A 40 -9.10 5.74 0.36
N THR A 41 -8.71 5.29 1.55
CA THR A 41 -9.17 4.01 2.11
C THR A 41 -9.37 4.09 3.63
N PRO A 42 -10.30 3.31 4.20
CA PRO A 42 -10.44 3.19 5.65
C PRO A 42 -9.42 2.22 6.27
N TYR A 43 -8.40 1.80 5.52
CA TYR A 43 -7.54 0.68 5.90
C TYR A 43 -6.67 0.98 7.13
N ASN A 44 -6.42 -0.07 7.90
CA ASN A 44 -5.42 -0.06 8.95
C ASN A 44 -4.06 -0.49 8.36
N ILE A 45 -3.15 0.45 8.14
CA ILE A 45 -1.84 0.17 7.54
C ILE A 45 -0.92 -0.47 8.59
N GLU A 46 -0.47 -1.69 8.32
CA GLU A 46 0.47 -2.42 9.18
C GLU A 46 1.93 -2.12 8.82
N LEU A 47 2.25 -2.10 7.51
CA LEU A 47 3.60 -1.86 7.01
C LEU A 47 3.55 -1.25 5.61
N ILE A 48 4.47 -0.31 5.34
CA ILE A 48 4.77 0.15 3.99
C ILE A 48 6.24 -0.14 3.74
N GLN A 49 6.51 -0.87 2.65
CA GLN A 49 7.86 -1.29 2.27
C GLN A 49 8.14 -0.83 0.85
N GLU A 50 9.28 -0.19 0.64
CA GLU A 50 9.78 0.09 -0.71
C GLU A 50 10.26 -1.21 -1.36
N LEU A 51 9.84 -1.43 -2.62
CA LEU A 51 10.27 -2.57 -3.41
C LEU A 51 11.28 -2.14 -4.46
N THR A 52 12.47 -2.75 -4.42
CA THR A 52 13.55 -2.47 -5.37
C THR A 52 14.26 -3.76 -5.78
N GLY A 53 14.86 -3.75 -6.97
CA GLY A 53 15.66 -4.87 -7.49
C GLY A 53 14.94 -6.22 -7.37
N ASN A 54 15.58 -7.16 -6.67
CA ASN A 54 15.07 -8.53 -6.53
C ASN A 54 13.74 -8.61 -5.79
N SER A 55 13.45 -7.73 -4.83
CA SER A 55 12.18 -7.78 -4.11
C SER A 55 11.02 -7.37 -5.02
N LEU A 56 11.18 -6.31 -5.82
CA LEU A 56 10.18 -5.89 -6.80
C LEU A 56 9.93 -7.00 -7.84
N LYS A 57 11.01 -7.56 -8.38
CA LYS A 57 10.93 -8.65 -9.35
C LYS A 57 10.18 -9.86 -8.78
N TYR A 58 10.49 -10.25 -7.55
CA TYR A 58 9.83 -11.36 -6.88
C TYR A 58 8.32 -11.15 -6.76
N GLU A 59 7.87 -9.96 -6.34
CA GLU A 59 6.44 -9.67 -6.23
C GLU A 59 5.76 -9.71 -7.60
N GLN A 60 6.41 -9.19 -8.65
CA GLN A 60 5.89 -9.21 -10.03
C GLN A 60 5.75 -10.63 -10.60
N GLU A 61 6.64 -11.55 -10.22
CA GLU A 61 6.64 -12.94 -10.73
C GLU A 61 5.76 -13.90 -9.91
N HIS A 62 5.60 -13.63 -8.60
CA HIS A 62 5.03 -14.60 -7.67
C HIS A 62 3.79 -14.12 -6.90
N ALA A 63 3.43 -12.85 -6.99
CA ALA A 63 2.21 -12.32 -6.39
C ALA A 63 1.21 -11.87 -7.47
N ASP A 64 -0.05 -11.63 -7.08
CA ASP A 64 -0.99 -10.89 -7.93
C ASP A 64 -0.62 -9.40 -7.93
N PHE A 65 0.48 -9.07 -8.61
CA PHE A 65 1.03 -7.74 -8.64
C PHE A 65 0.21 -6.83 -9.55
N LYS A 66 -0.55 -5.92 -8.93
CA LYS A 66 -1.32 -4.88 -9.61
C LYS A 66 -1.12 -3.56 -8.90
N LEU A 67 -0.77 -2.52 -9.67
CA LEU A 67 -0.66 -1.17 -9.15
C LEU A 67 -2.04 -0.61 -8.87
N THR A 68 -2.23 -0.15 -7.64
CA THR A 68 -3.41 0.57 -7.18
C THR A 68 -3.20 2.04 -7.48
N ALA A 69 -4.05 2.59 -8.34
CA ALA A 69 -4.12 4.01 -8.60
C ALA A 69 -5.12 4.65 -7.64
N PHE A 70 -4.66 5.60 -6.83
CA PHE A 70 -5.53 6.51 -6.11
C PHE A 70 -5.68 7.79 -6.93
N GLY A 71 -6.88 8.37 -6.94
CA GLY A 71 -7.05 9.70 -7.53
C GLY A 71 -6.11 10.67 -6.81
N GLN A 72 -5.27 11.38 -7.56
CA GLN A 72 -4.44 12.44 -6.99
C GLN A 72 -5.40 13.45 -6.35
N THR A 73 -5.43 13.52 -5.02
CA THR A 73 -6.16 14.57 -4.33
C THR A 73 -5.28 15.81 -4.45
N ASN A 74 -5.45 16.55 -5.54
CA ASN A 74 -4.98 17.93 -5.57
C ASN A 74 -5.63 18.61 -4.37
N SER A 75 -4.82 18.93 -3.38
CA SER A 75 -5.22 19.82 -2.30
C SER A 75 -5.30 21.20 -2.96
N GLU A 76 -6.46 21.55 -3.52
CA GLU A 76 -6.78 22.95 -3.71
C GLU A 76 -7.06 23.55 -2.32
N ASP A 77 -6.34 24.63 -2.05
CA ASP A 77 -6.30 25.44 -0.83
C ASP A 77 -7.67 25.84 -0.26
#